data_AF-A0A022L2R4-F1
#
_entry.id   AF-A0A022L2R4-F1
#
_cell.length_a   1.000
_cell.length_b   1.000
_cell.length_c   1.000
_cell.angle_alpha   90.00
_cell.angle_beta   90.00
_cell.angle_gamma   90.00
#
_symmetry.space_group_name_H-M   'P 1'
#
loop_
_entity.id
_entity.type
_entity.pdbx_description
1 polymer ?
#
loop_
_entity_poly.entity_id
_entity_poly.type
_entity_poly.pdbx_seq_one_letter_code
_entity_poly.pdbx_strand_id
1 'polypeptide(L)'
;LPERLRDLAVALTSSLKLDRAGVTDETLKLLPEGDAQILVRHLGRRTRDQPMLQKFTVESLLRLAAQQSTTQPDVVAALKGIPAANVEPATIIKLRPLDRTVYRPVLDTWKAGADDQQLQASMGVVERAWSGDGN
;
A
#
# COMPACT_ATOMS: atom_id res chain seq x y z
N LEU A 1 15.50 12.18 1.60
CA LEU A 1 14.79 11.94 2.87
C LEU A 1 15.66 12.42 4.03
N PRO A 2 15.12 13.09 5.05
CA PRO A 2 15.77 13.28 6.35
C PRO A 2 16.17 11.94 6.99
N GLU A 3 17.20 11.92 7.83
CA GLU A 3 17.78 10.71 8.43
C GLU A 3 16.74 9.84 9.14
N ARG A 4 15.97 10.43 10.08
CA ARG A 4 14.88 9.75 10.80
C ARG A 4 13.88 9.06 9.86
N LEU A 5 13.49 9.69 8.75
CA LEU A 5 12.56 9.08 7.81
C LEU A 5 13.22 7.95 7.00
N ARG A 6 14.53 8.02 6.74
CA ARG A 6 15.25 6.91 6.09
C ARG A 6 15.26 5.70 7.00
N ASP A 7 15.54 5.89 8.29
CA ASP A 7 15.58 4.81 9.26
C ASP A 7 14.20 4.14 9.39
N LEU A 8 13.14 4.95 9.45
CA LEU A 8 11.77 4.43 9.42
C LEU A 8 11.47 3.67 8.12
N ALA A 9 11.87 4.21 6.96
CA ALA A 9 11.67 3.52 5.69
C ALA A 9 12.44 2.19 5.62
N VAL A 10 13.67 2.13 6.15
CA VAL A 10 14.47 0.92 6.25
C VAL A 10 13.78 -0.10 7.17
N ALA A 11 13.37 0.32 8.36
CA ALA A 11 12.70 -0.55 9.33
C ALA A 11 11.38 -1.11 8.76
N LEU A 12 10.55 -0.27 8.14
CA LEU A 12 9.27 -0.67 7.52
C LEU A 12 9.44 -1.65 6.35
N THR A 13 10.56 -1.58 5.64
CA THR A 13 10.85 -2.45 4.49
C THR A 13 11.78 -3.61 4.80
N SER A 14 12.20 -3.75 6.07
CA SER A 14 13.07 -4.82 6.52
C SER A 14 12.38 -6.18 6.36
N SER A 15 13.15 -7.21 6.01
CA SER A 15 12.67 -8.60 6.03
C SER A 15 12.55 -9.15 7.45
N LEU A 16 13.24 -8.55 8.42
CA LEU A 16 13.19 -8.93 9.83
C LEU A 16 11.90 -8.41 10.47
N LYS A 17 11.16 -9.33 11.10
CA LYS A 17 9.91 -8.97 11.80
C LYS A 17 10.15 -8.03 12.96
N LEU A 18 11.29 -8.16 13.64
CA LEU A 18 11.65 -7.34 14.79
C LEU A 18 11.78 -5.85 14.41
N ASP A 19 12.52 -5.55 13.35
CA ASP A 19 12.69 -4.17 12.84
C ASP A 19 11.33 -3.54 12.50
N ARG A 20 10.47 -4.28 11.80
CA ARG A 20 9.12 -3.82 11.46
C ARG A 20 8.24 -3.61 12.68
N ALA A 21 8.35 -4.48 13.68
CA ALA A 21 7.60 -4.38 14.93
C ALA A 21 8.03 -3.17 15.78
N GLY A 22 9.28 -2.70 15.61
CA GLY A 22 9.75 -1.45 16.20
C GLY A 22 9.02 -0.20 15.67
N VAL A 23 8.39 -0.27 14.49
CA VAL A 23 7.58 0.83 13.94
C VAL A 23 6.11 0.58 14.28
N THR A 24 5.69 1.12 15.43
CA THR A 24 4.32 0.98 15.94
C THR A 24 3.33 1.92 15.23
N ASP A 25 2.04 1.60 15.31
CA ASP A 25 0.99 2.46 14.77
C ASP A 25 0.96 3.84 15.45
N GLU A 26 1.27 3.89 16.76
CA GLU A 26 1.45 5.14 17.49
C GLU A 26 2.61 5.97 16.93
N THR A 27 3.74 5.33 16.60
CA THR A 27 4.88 6.01 15.96
C THR A 27 4.46 6.62 14.63
N LEU A 28 3.69 5.89 13.83
CA LEU A 28 3.18 6.39 12.55
C LEU A 28 2.18 7.53 12.74
N LYS A 29 1.29 7.45 13.73
CA LYS A 29 0.29 8.48 14.04
C LYS A 29 0.93 9.80 14.51
N LEU A 30 2.07 9.72 15.23
CA LEU A 30 2.79 10.88 15.76
C LEU A 30 3.73 11.54 14.75
N LEU A 31 3.87 11.03 13.53
CA LEU A 31 4.65 11.70 12.50
C LEU A 31 3.99 13.03 12.12
N PRO A 32 4.77 14.12 11.94
CA PRO A 32 4.27 15.31 11.28
C PRO A 32 3.65 14.96 9.92
N GLU A 33 2.55 15.61 9.56
CA GLU A 33 1.80 15.27 8.34
C GLU A 33 2.70 15.30 7.08
N GLY A 34 3.54 16.35 6.94
CA GLY A 34 4.47 16.46 5.83
C GLY A 34 5.51 15.34 5.79
N ASP A 35 5.96 14.86 6.95
CA ASP A 35 6.88 13.74 7.07
C ASP A 35 6.22 12.42 6.65
N ALA A 36 4.96 12.20 7.06
CA ALA A 36 4.20 11.03 6.67
C ALA A 36 3.97 10.99 5.14
N GLN A 37 3.63 12.13 4.52
CA GLN A 37 3.51 12.26 3.06
C GLN A 37 4.84 11.98 2.35
N ILE A 38 5.96 12.52 2.85
CA ILE A 38 7.31 12.26 2.30
C ILE A 38 7.65 10.76 2.38
N LEU A 39 7.32 10.12 3.51
CA LEU A 39 7.55 8.70 3.73
C LEU A 39 6.72 7.84 2.76
N VAL A 40 5.43 8.13 2.60
CA VAL A 40 4.55 7.46 1.63
C VAL A 40 5.10 7.56 0.22
N ARG A 41 5.48 8.76 -0.24
CA ARG A 41 6.06 8.97 -1.58
C ARG A 41 7.39 8.23 -1.77
N HIS A 42 8.17 8.09 -0.71
CA HIS A 42 9.41 7.31 -0.76
C HIS A 42 9.14 5.81 -0.87
N LEU A 43 8.24 5.28 -0.04
CA LEU A 43 7.83 3.87 -0.07
C LEU A 43 7.17 3.51 -1.40
N GLY A 44 6.34 4.39 -1.96
CA GLY A 44 5.72 4.21 -3.28
C GLY A 44 6.76 4.05 -4.39
N ARG A 45 7.73 4.97 -4.48
CA ARG A 45 8.85 4.85 -5.43
C ARG A 45 9.65 3.57 -5.22
N ARG A 46 9.99 3.24 -3.98
CA ARG A 46 10.74 2.03 -3.66
C ARG A 46 9.99 0.76 -4.05
N THR A 47 8.67 0.72 -3.89
CA THR A 47 7.81 -0.41 -4.30
C THR A 47 7.86 -0.62 -5.80
N ARG A 48 7.74 0.48 -6.57
CA ARG A 48 7.81 0.45 -8.03
C ARG A 48 9.18 -0.03 -8.52
N ASP A 49 10.24 0.50 -7.92
CA ASP A 49 11.61 0.25 -8.35
C ASP A 49 12.12 -1.13 -7.85
N GLN A 50 11.56 -1.67 -6.77
CA GLN A 50 11.92 -2.97 -6.17
C GLN A 50 10.67 -3.80 -5.84
N PRO A 51 10.03 -4.44 -6.83
CA PRO A 51 8.80 -5.20 -6.64
C PRO A 51 8.88 -6.29 -5.55
N MET A 52 10.06 -6.88 -5.33
CA MET A 52 10.27 -7.89 -4.27
C MET A 52 9.97 -7.39 -2.84
N LEU A 53 9.96 -6.06 -2.64
CA LEU A 53 9.64 -5.44 -1.35
C LEU A 53 8.14 -5.16 -1.19
N GLN A 54 7.33 -5.38 -2.22
CA GLN A 54 5.91 -5.03 -2.28
C GLN A 54 5.13 -5.51 -1.05
N LYS A 55 5.34 -6.75 -0.60
CA LYS A 55 4.67 -7.31 0.58
C LYS A 55 4.88 -6.49 1.86
N PHE A 56 6.02 -5.80 1.99
CA PHE A 56 6.36 -4.96 3.14
C PHE A 56 5.93 -3.52 2.92
N THR A 57 6.19 -2.97 1.73
CA THR A 57 5.90 -1.58 1.43
C THR A 57 4.39 -1.32 1.32
N VAL A 58 3.62 -2.20 0.69
CA VAL A 58 2.16 -2.06 0.58
C VAL A 58 1.51 -2.11 1.97
N GLU A 59 1.93 -3.04 2.83
CA GLU A 59 1.46 -3.10 4.20
C GLU A 59 1.74 -1.79 4.95
N SER A 60 2.96 -1.26 4.80
CA SER A 60 3.37 -0.01 5.44
C SER A 60 2.58 1.21 4.92
N LEU A 61 2.31 1.26 3.61
CA LEU A 61 1.51 2.30 2.98
C LEU A 61 0.06 2.29 3.52
N LEU A 62 -0.56 1.12 3.60
CA LEU A 62 -1.92 0.98 4.10
C LEU A 62 -2.01 1.31 5.60
N ARG A 63 -1.00 0.92 6.39
CA ARG A 63 -0.89 1.32 7.80
C ARG A 63 -0.78 2.85 7.95
N LEU A 64 0.02 3.52 7.12
CA LEU A 64 0.14 4.98 7.12
C LEU A 64 -1.21 5.66 6.81
N ALA A 65 -1.94 5.20 5.78
CA ALA A 65 -3.27 5.74 5.47
C ALA A 65 -4.30 5.51 6.59
N ALA A 66 -4.20 4.40 7.32
CA ALA A 66 -5.09 4.10 8.44
C ALA A 66 -4.81 4.98 9.66
N GLN A 67 -3.55 5.29 9.95
CA GLN A 67 -3.17 6.12 11.10
C GLN A 67 -3.22 7.62 10.80
N GLN A 68 -3.04 8.01 9.53
CA GLN A 68 -3.09 9.39 9.06
C GLN A 68 -3.85 9.49 7.73
N SER A 69 -5.14 9.82 7.81
CA SER A 69 -6.02 9.90 6.64
C SER A 69 -5.57 10.93 5.60
N THR A 70 -4.84 11.97 5.99
CA THR A 70 -4.25 12.98 5.10
C THR A 70 -3.24 12.39 4.10
N THR A 71 -2.69 11.21 4.39
CA THR A 71 -1.75 10.50 3.49
C THR A 71 -2.45 9.62 2.46
N GLN A 72 -3.76 9.40 2.60
CA GLN A 72 -4.53 8.48 1.75
C GLN A 72 -4.42 8.81 0.24
N PRO A 73 -4.48 10.07 -0.21
CA PRO A 73 -4.29 10.39 -1.63
C PRO A 73 -2.90 9.97 -2.15
N ASP A 74 -1.84 10.19 -1.37
CA ASP A 74 -0.47 9.79 -1.73
C ASP A 74 -0.33 8.26 -1.74
N VAL A 75 -1.04 7.54 -0.86
CA VAL A 75 -1.07 6.07 -0.84
C VAL A 75 -1.78 5.51 -2.07
N VAL A 76 -2.94 6.07 -2.44
CA VAL A 76 -3.65 5.69 -3.67
C VAL A 76 -2.76 5.93 -4.90
N ALA A 77 -2.08 7.08 -4.96
CA ALA A 77 -1.14 7.37 -6.05
C ALA A 77 0.05 6.39 -6.08
N ALA A 78 0.61 6.04 -4.91
CA ALA A 78 1.69 5.08 -4.79
C ALA A 78 1.28 3.67 -5.27
N LEU A 79 0.09 3.20 -4.89
CA LEU A 79 -0.42 1.89 -5.31
C LEU A 79 -0.70 1.84 -6.81
N LYS A 80 -1.32 2.89 -7.38
CA LYS A 80 -1.52 3.03 -8.83
C LYS A 80 -0.21 3.05 -9.62
N GLY A 81 0.88 3.53 -9.00
CA GLY A 81 2.21 3.57 -9.59
C GLY A 81 2.92 2.22 -9.71
N ILE A 82 2.37 1.15 -9.11
CA ILE A 82 2.89 -0.21 -9.27
C ILE A 82 2.44 -0.74 -10.64
N PRO A 83 3.38 -1.13 -11.53
CA PRO A 83 3.01 -1.71 -12.82
C PRO A 83 2.19 -2.99 -12.62
N ALA A 84 1.11 -3.16 -13.38
CA ALA A 84 0.20 -4.31 -13.24
C ALA A 84 0.93 -5.67 -13.33
N ALA A 85 1.94 -5.78 -14.21
CA ALA A 85 2.79 -6.96 -14.33
C ALA A 85 3.61 -7.30 -13.07
N ASN A 86 3.81 -6.34 -12.17
CA ASN A 86 4.54 -6.48 -10.92
C ASN A 86 3.62 -6.57 -9.69
N VAL A 87 2.30 -6.46 -9.87
CA VAL A 87 1.34 -6.58 -8.76
C VAL A 87 1.20 -8.05 -8.39
N GLU A 88 1.36 -8.38 -7.12
CA GLU A 88 1.11 -9.75 -6.64
C GLU A 88 -0.37 -9.94 -6.28
N PRO A 89 -0.93 -11.16 -6.45
CA PRO A 89 -2.26 -11.52 -5.98
C PRO A 89 -2.53 -11.11 -4.52
N ALA A 90 -1.55 -11.34 -3.63
CA ALA A 90 -1.67 -11.00 -2.21
C ALA A 90 -1.84 -9.49 -1.97
N THR A 91 -1.23 -8.66 -2.80
CA THR A 91 -1.37 -7.19 -2.75
C THR A 91 -2.78 -6.77 -3.13
N ILE A 92 -3.38 -7.40 -4.14
CA ILE A 92 -4.76 -7.13 -4.54
C ILE A 92 -5.72 -7.46 -3.39
N ILE A 93 -5.56 -8.62 -2.75
CA ILE A 93 -6.43 -9.05 -1.65
C ILE A 93 -6.41 -8.08 -0.46
N LYS A 94 -5.33 -7.33 -0.24
CA LYS A 94 -5.27 -6.29 0.81
C LYS A 94 -6.24 -5.13 0.59
N LEU A 95 -6.78 -4.95 -0.62
CA LEU A 95 -7.82 -3.93 -0.89
C LEU A 95 -9.20 -4.35 -0.39
N ARG A 96 -9.43 -5.65 -0.13
CA ARG A 96 -10.72 -6.21 0.26
C ARG A 96 -11.40 -5.50 1.44
N PRO A 97 -10.73 -5.21 2.57
CA PRO A 97 -11.34 -4.52 3.69
C PRO A 97 -11.33 -2.99 3.57
N LEU A 98 -10.83 -2.42 2.47
CA LEU A 98 -10.67 -0.98 2.31
C LEU A 98 -11.90 -0.37 1.65
N ASP A 99 -12.11 0.92 1.92
CA ASP A 99 -13.21 1.69 1.33
C ASP A 99 -13.15 1.66 -0.19
N ARG A 100 -14.20 1.08 -0.81
CA ARG A 100 -14.37 1.01 -2.26
C ARG A 100 -14.29 2.38 -2.91
N THR A 101 -14.89 3.41 -2.32
CA THR A 101 -14.94 4.75 -2.93
C THR A 101 -13.56 5.36 -3.11
N VAL A 102 -12.63 5.01 -2.22
CA VAL A 102 -11.24 5.47 -2.23
C VAL A 102 -10.34 4.60 -3.11
N TYR A 103 -10.44 3.28 -2.97
CA TYR A 103 -9.46 2.34 -3.55
C TYR A 103 -9.89 1.71 -4.87
N ARG A 104 -11.14 1.90 -5.31
CA ARG A 104 -11.59 1.43 -6.63
C ARG A 104 -10.68 1.87 -7.79
N PRO A 105 -10.20 3.13 -7.86
CA PRO A 105 -9.29 3.58 -8.92
C PRO A 105 -7.96 2.81 -8.97
N VAL A 106 -7.49 2.27 -7.84
CA VAL A 106 -6.28 1.43 -7.78
C VAL A 106 -6.55 0.11 -8.50
N LEU A 107 -7.66 -0.55 -8.16
CA LEU A 107 -8.06 -1.81 -8.76
C LEU A 107 -8.29 -1.68 -10.27
N ASP A 108 -8.98 -0.62 -10.70
CA ASP A 108 -9.24 -0.37 -12.11
C ASP A 108 -7.92 -0.12 -12.90
N THR A 109 -6.95 0.56 -12.30
CA THR A 109 -5.63 0.79 -12.91
C THR A 109 -4.89 -0.53 -13.14
N TRP A 110 -4.88 -1.42 -12.14
CA TRP A 110 -4.23 -2.72 -12.29
C TRP A 110 -4.99 -3.63 -13.27
N LYS A 111 -6.33 -3.60 -13.25
CA LYS A 111 -7.18 -4.39 -14.15
C LYS A 111 -6.96 -4.04 -15.62
N ALA A 112 -6.76 -2.76 -15.92
CA ALA A 112 -6.50 -2.29 -17.29
C ALA A 112 -5.15 -2.75 -17.87
N GLY A 113 -4.19 -3.13 -17.02
CA GLY A 113 -2.85 -3.57 -17.44
C GLY A 113 -2.54 -5.03 -17.15
N ALA A 114 -3.49 -5.82 -16.64
CA ALA A 114 -3.26 -7.21 -16.23
C ALA A 114 -3.86 -8.19 -17.24
N ASP A 115 -3.00 -8.96 -17.90
CA ASP A 115 -3.40 -10.08 -18.77
C ASP A 115 -3.36 -11.44 -18.05
N ASP A 116 -2.95 -11.46 -16.79
CA ASP A 116 -2.79 -12.66 -15.98
C ASP A 116 -4.11 -13.13 -15.33
N GLN A 117 -4.49 -14.39 -15.56
CA GLN A 117 -5.73 -14.97 -15.05
C GLN A 117 -5.81 -15.02 -13.51
N GLN A 118 -4.69 -15.23 -12.83
CA GLN A 118 -4.61 -15.28 -11.36
C GLN A 118 -4.80 -13.88 -10.75
N LEU A 119 -4.25 -12.84 -11.39
CA LEU A 119 -4.53 -11.46 -11.00
C LEU A 119 -6.00 -11.10 -11.19
N GLN A 120 -6.59 -11.44 -12.34
CA GLN A 120 -8.01 -11.21 -12.60
C GLN A 120 -8.91 -11.93 -11.58
N ALA A 121 -8.58 -13.17 -11.20
CA ALA A 121 -9.31 -13.90 -10.16
C ALA A 121 -9.24 -13.20 -8.79
N SER A 122 -8.07 -12.66 -8.43
CA SER A 122 -7.86 -11.92 -7.19
C SER A 122 -8.64 -10.60 -7.18
N MET A 123 -8.69 -9.90 -8.30
CA MET A 123 -9.50 -8.69 -8.46
C MET A 123 -10.99 -9.01 -8.28
N GLY A 124 -11.48 -10.11 -8.88
CA GLY A 124 -12.85 -10.56 -8.72
C GLY A 124 -13.24 -10.88 -7.26
N VAL A 125 -12.29 -11.33 -6.42
CA VAL A 125 -12.53 -11.50 -4.98
C VAL A 125 -12.76 -10.16 -4.28
N VAL A 126 -11.98 -9.14 -4.61
CA VAL A 126 -12.13 -7.78 -4.06
C VAL A 126 -13.44 -7.15 -4.53
N GLU A 127 -13.77 -7.25 -5.82
CA GLU A 127 -15.01 -6.72 -6.39
C GLU A 127 -16.26 -7.33 -5.73
N ARG A 128 -16.23 -8.65 -5.45
CA ARG A 128 -17.30 -9.35 -4.74
C ARG A 128 -17.45 -8.88 -3.29
N ALA A 129 -16.36 -8.68 -2.57
CA ALA A 129 -16.42 -8.17 -1.20
C ALA A 129 -17.05 -6.77 -1.14
N TRP A 130 -16.60 -5.86 -2.01
CA TRP A 130 -17.16 -4.50 -2.12
C TRP A 130 -18.59 -4.43 -2.64
N SER A 131 -19.10 -5.50 -3.23
CA SER A 131 -20.51 -5.62 -3.66
C SER A 131 -21.38 -6.25 -2.56
N GLY A 132 -20.77 -7.01 -1.65
CA GLY A 132 -21.43 -7.70 -0.54
C GLY A 132 -21.61 -6.86 0.72
N ASP A 133 -20.85 -5.76 0.90
CA ASP A 133 -21.03 -4.78 1.98
C ASP A 133 -22.28 -3.88 1.80
N GLY A 134 -23.33 -4.43 1.17
CA GLY A 134 -24.65 -3.81 0.99
C GLY A 134 -25.76 -4.58 1.71
N ASN A 135 -25.47 -5.17 2.87
CA ASN A 135 -26.48 -5.82 3.71
C ASN A 135 -26.31 -5.50 5.19
#